data_AF-A0A380E305-F1
#
_entry.id   AF-A0A380E305-F1
#
_cell.length_a   1.000
_cell.length_b   1.000
_cell.length_c   1.000
_cell.angle_alpha   90.00
_cell.angle_beta   90.00
_cell.angle_gamma   90.00
#
_symmetry.space_group_name_H-M   'P 1'
#
loop_
_entity.id
_entity.type
_entity.pdbx_description
1 polymer ?
#
loop_
_entity_poly.entity_id
_entity_poly.type
_entity_poly.pdbx_seq_one_letter_code
_entity_poly.pdbx_strand_id
1 'polypeptide(L)' 'MGNITSGIELMRRMYGQTDAYGLTIPLVTKSDGKKFGKSESGAVWLDAEKTSPYEFINSGLINQTKM' A
#
# COMPACT_ATOMS: atom_id res chain seq x y z
N MET A 1 2.67 5.82 9.85
CA MET A 1 3.15 7.19 10.18
C MET A 1 4.50 7.20 10.88
N GLY A 2 4.68 6.48 12.00
CA GLY A 2 5.90 6.56 12.83
C GLY A 2 7.23 6.45 12.09
N ASN A 3 7.37 5.48 11.18
CA ASN A 3 8.63 5.28 10.43
C ASN A 3 9.02 6.49 9.57
N ILE A 4 8.04 7.15 8.94
CA ILE A 4 8.28 8.31 8.06
C ILE A 4 8.76 9.50 8.90
N THR A 5 8.06 9.79 10.01
CA THR A 5 8.42 10.89 10.91
C THR A 5 9.75 10.67 11.61
N SER A 6 10.06 9.41 11.99
CA SER A 6 11.36 9.06 12.56
C SER A 6 12.51 9.26 11.56
N GLY A 7 12.28 8.99 10.27
CA GLY A 7 13.26 9.26 9.21
C GLY A 7 13.56 10.75 9.03
N ILE A 8 12.53 11.60 9.05
CA ILE A 8 12.68 13.06 8.99
C ILE A 8 13.50 13.56 10.19
N GLU A 9 13.17 13.10 11.39
CA GLU A 9 13.89 13.47 12.61
C GLU A 9 15.35 12.97 12.60
N LEU A 10 15.60 11.80 12.04
CA LEU A 10 16.96 11.27 11.87
C LEU A 10 17.80 12.15 10.94
N MET A 11 17.24 12.55 9.79
CA MET A 11 17.91 13.44 8.83
C MET A 11 18.25 14.79 9.46
N ARG A 12 17.33 15.35 10.26
CA ARG A 12 17.56 16.58 11.00
C ARG A 12 18.73 16.45 11.99
N ARG A 13 18.81 15.34 12.72
CA ARG A 13 19.86 15.11 13.73
C ARG A 13 21.23 14.82 13.14
N MET A 14 21.28 14.01 12.09
CA MET A 14 22.55 13.53 11.54
C MET A 14 23.18 14.53 10.58
N TYR A 15 22.37 15.24 9.80
CA TYR A 15 22.85 16.05 8.67
C TYR A 15 22.39 17.51 8.74
N GLY A 16 21.63 17.90 9.79
CA GLY A 16 21.04 19.23 9.88
C GLY A 16 19.99 19.50 8.79
N GLN A 17 19.52 18.47 8.08
CA GLN A 17 18.58 18.60 6.97
C GLN A 17 17.16 18.89 7.49
N THR A 18 16.61 20.03 7.12
CA THR A 18 15.26 20.48 7.51
C THR A 18 14.23 20.37 6.39
N ASP A 19 14.68 20.19 5.14
CA ASP A 19 13.82 20.21 3.96
C ASP A 19 13.45 18.79 3.53
N ALA A 20 12.94 18.02 4.48
CA ALA A 20 12.44 16.67 4.25
C ALA A 20 10.96 16.57 4.60
N TYR A 21 10.19 15.93 3.71
CA TYR A 21 8.75 15.83 3.81
C TYR A 21 8.29 14.37 3.78
N GLY A 22 7.15 14.11 4.40
CA GLY A 22 6.50 12.81 4.42
C GLY A 22 5.11 12.91 3.78
N LEU A 23 4.83 12.01 2.84
CA LEU A 23 3.50 11.83 2.29
C LEU A 23 2.99 10.45 2.66
N THR A 24 1.70 10.35 2.96
CA THR A 24 1.02 9.07 3.07
C THR A 24 -0.18 8.99 2.16
N ILE A 25 -0.37 7.81 1.60
CA ILE A 25 -1.56 7.46 0.87
C ILE A 25 -2.60 6.88 1.84
N PRO A 26 -3.91 7.14 1.64
CA PRO A 26 -4.94 6.51 2.43
C PRO A 26 -4.87 4.99 2.24
N LEU A 27 -5.20 4.24 3.30
CA LEU A 27 -5.37 2.80 3.17
C LEU A 27 -6.60 2.54 2.28
N VAL A 28 -6.43 1.71 1.26
CA VAL A 28 -7.55 1.29 0.43
C VAL A 28 -8.51 0.46 1.27
N THR A 29 -9.77 0.88 1.33
CA THR A 29 -10.85 0.19 2.04
C THR A 29 -11.96 -0.16 1.07
N LYS A 30 -12.67 -1.26 1.32
CA LYS A 30 -13.90 -1.58 0.59
C LYS A 30 -15.09 -0.89 1.28
N SER A 31 -16.10 -0.51 0.50
CA SER A 31 -17.34 0.10 1.02
C SER A 31 -18.13 -0.83 1.95
N ASP A 32 -17.92 -2.14 1.83
CA ASP A 32 -18.49 -3.18 2.71
C ASP A 32 -17.72 -3.38 4.04
N GLY A 33 -16.68 -2.57 4.30
CA GLY A 33 -15.86 -2.65 5.51
C GLY A 33 -14.89 -3.84 5.57
N LYS A 34 -14.86 -4.71 4.54
CA LYS A 34 -13.90 -5.82 4.50
C LYS A 34 -12.49 -5.32 4.16
N LYS A 35 -11.49 -6.01 4.70
CA LYS A 35 -10.07 -5.71 4.42
C LYS A 35 -9.79 -5.83 2.92
N PHE A 36 -9.16 -4.80 2.37
CA PHE A 36 -8.65 -4.82 1.01
C PHE A 36 -7.58 -5.91 0.85
N GLY A 37 -7.56 -6.57 -0.31
CA GLY A 37 -6.57 -7.62 -0.62
C GLY A 37 -6.81 -8.98 0.04
N LYS A 38 -7.85 -9.15 0.87
CA LYS A 38 -8.33 -10.48 1.27
C LYS A 38 -9.48 -10.89 0.36
N SER A 39 -9.18 -11.72 -0.63
CA SER A 39 -10.18 -12.55 -1.30
C SER A 39 -10.60 -13.70 -0.38
N GLU A 40 -11.67 -14.42 -0.70
CA GLU A 40 -12.06 -15.63 0.04
C GLU A 40 -10.95 -16.70 0.04
N SER A 41 -10.06 -16.68 -0.97
CA SER A 41 -8.90 -17.56 -1.10
C SER A 41 -7.59 -16.98 -0.53
N GLY A 42 -7.60 -15.78 0.06
CA GLY A 42 -6.42 -15.17 0.70
C GLY A 42 -5.88 -13.93 -0.01
N ALA A 43 -4.57 -13.69 0.11
CA ALA A 43 -3.90 -12.52 -0.44
C ALA A 43 -3.76 -12.62 -1.97
N VAL A 44 -3.94 -11.48 -2.67
CA VAL A 44 -3.67 -11.38 -4.10
C VAL A 44 -2.23 -10.91 -4.30
N TRP A 45 -1.41 -11.75 -4.91
CA TRP A 45 0.01 -11.50 -5.10
C TRP A 45 0.28 -10.90 -6.48
N LEU A 46 1.35 -10.12 -6.59
CA LEU A 46 1.88 -9.66 -7.89
C LEU A 46 2.75 -10.73 -8.56
N ASP A 47 3.14 -11.76 -7.80
CA ASP A 47 3.90 -12.91 -8.27
C ASP A 47 2.97 -13.88 -9.01
N ALA A 48 3.26 -14.12 -10.28
CA ALA A 48 2.44 -14.95 -11.17
C ALA A 48 2.38 -16.43 -10.74
N GLU A 49 3.37 -16.91 -9.97
CA GLU A 49 3.36 -18.28 -9.43
C GLU A 49 2.41 -18.42 -8.23
N LYS A 50 2.07 -17.31 -7.56
CA LYS A 50 1.20 -17.27 -6.38
C LYS A 50 -0.21 -16.78 -6.69
N THR A 51 -0.35 -15.99 -7.75
CA THR A 51 -1.65 -15.61 -8.30
C THR A 51 -1.52 -15.52 -9.80
N SER A 52 -2.22 -16.39 -10.52
CA SER A 52 -2.14 -16.40 -11.98
C SER A 52 -2.66 -15.06 -12.56
N PRO A 53 -2.20 -14.65 -13.76
CA PRO A 53 -2.70 -13.43 -14.40
C PRO A 53 -4.23 -13.39 -14.54
N TYR A 54 -4.86 -14.54 -14.76
CA TYR A 54 -6.32 -14.67 -14.85
C TYR A 54 -7.00 -14.37 -13.50
N GLU A 55 -6.50 -14.96 -12.41
CA GLU A 55 -7.00 -14.69 -11.05
C GLU A 55 -6.76 -13.23 -10.64
N PHE A 56 -5.61 -12.66 -11.03
CA PHE A 56 -5.29 -11.26 -10.75
C PHE A 56 -6.30 -10.32 -11.42
N ILE A 57 -6.64 -10.54 -12.70
CA ILE A 57 -7.66 -9.76 -13.42
C ILE A 57 -9.03 -9.90 -12.74
N ASN A 58 -9.42 -11.13 -12.37
CA ASN A 58 -10.71 -11.40 -11.75
C ASN A 58 -10.83 -10.95 -10.29
N SER A 59 -9.71 -10.69 -9.62
CA SER A 59 -9.70 -10.21 -8.23
C SER A 59 -10.33 -8.83 -8.04
N GLY A 60 -10.56 -8.10 -9.14
CA GLY A 60 -11.08 -6.74 -9.12
C GLY A 60 -10.05 -5.67 -8.76
N LEU A 61 -8.78 -6.03 -8.50
CA LEU A 61 -7.70 -5.07 -8.22
C LEU A 61 -7.50 -4.06 -9.36
N ILE A 62 -7.60 -4.51 -10.61
CA ILE A 62 -7.44 -3.65 -11.80
C ILE A 62 -8.55 -2.60 -11.95
N ASN A 63 -9.73 -2.85 -11.37
CA ASN A 63 -10.90 -1.97 -11.50
C ASN A 63 -10.94 -0.88 -10.42
N GLN A 64 -10.06 -0.96 -9.42
CA GLN A 64 -10.02 -0.06 -8.26
C GLN A 64 -9.03 1.11 -8.46
N THR A 65 -8.34 1.18 -9.61
CA THR A 65 -7.38 2.24 -9.93
C THR A 65 -8.04 3.53 -10.44
N LYS A 66 -9.35 3.52 -10.67
CA LYS A 66 -10.14 4.72 -10.94
C LYS A 66 -10.73 5.23 -9.62
N MET A 67 -10.01 6.16 -8.98
CA MET A 67 -10.60 7.08 -7.99
C MET A 67 -11.35 8.18 -8.71
#